data_AF-A0A838HDE2-F1
#
_entry.id   AF-A0A838HDE2-F1
#
_cell.length_a   1.000
_cell.length_b   1.000
_cell.length_c   1.000
_cell.angle_alpha   90.00
_cell.angle_beta   90.00
_cell.angle_gamma   90.00
#
_symmetry.space_group_name_H-M   'P 1'
#
loop_
_entity.id
_entity.type
_entity.pdbx_description
1 polymer ?
#
loop_
_entity_poly.entity_id
_entity_poly.type
_entity_poly.pdbx_seq_one_letter_code
_entity_poly.pdbx_strand_id
1 'polypeptide(L)'
;MNPCHDHSYKVVGPTVDDLATALSDQPFLTATRPVQVTVGGMDGLLVKVTVPDDADLSACQDGRVATMRDIDDPSDGGWDEPGLVERMWISTSTEPGTSSTRTSPPDPMPSSTPGP
;
A
#
# COMPACT_ATOMS: atom_id res chain seq x y z
N MET A 1 -8.37 3.29 17.85
CA MET A 1 -8.55 3.75 16.46
C MET A 1 -9.72 2.98 15.88
N ASN A 2 -10.69 3.63 15.22
CA ASN A 2 -11.70 2.92 14.40
C ASN A 2 -11.40 3.25 12.93
N PRO A 3 -10.87 2.30 12.14
CA PRO A 3 -10.46 2.56 10.77
C PRO A 3 -11.65 2.88 9.83
N CYS A 4 -12.87 2.46 10.19
CA CYS A 4 -14.08 2.71 9.39
C CYS A 4 -14.58 4.17 9.48
N HIS A 5 -14.14 4.91 10.50
CA HIS A 5 -14.58 6.29 10.78
C HIS A 5 -13.41 7.25 11.00
N ASP A 6 -12.17 6.81 10.76
CA ASP A 6 -11.02 7.68 10.86
C ASP A 6 -10.88 8.53 9.60
N HIS A 7 -10.86 9.84 9.82
CA HIS A 7 -10.65 10.86 8.78
C HIS A 7 -9.47 11.76 9.14
N SER A 8 -8.60 11.31 10.04
CA SER A 8 -7.39 12.03 10.40
C SER A 8 -6.37 11.98 9.26
N TYR A 9 -5.68 13.10 9.05
CA TYR A 9 -4.62 13.21 8.06
C TYR A 9 -3.31 13.59 8.75
N LYS A 10 -2.21 12.97 8.30
CA LYS A 10 -0.85 13.31 8.72
C LYS A 10 -0.20 14.16 7.63
N VAL A 11 0.33 15.32 7.99
CA VAL A 11 1.20 16.08 7.07
C VAL A 11 2.48 15.28 6.87
N VAL A 12 2.78 14.97 5.61
CA VAL A 12 3.98 14.22 5.21
C VAL A 12 5.02 15.21 4.69
N GLY A 13 6.29 14.98 5.05
CA GLY A 13 7.41 15.76 4.53
C GLY A 13 7.64 15.55 3.03
N PRO A 14 8.54 16.35 2.41
CA PRO A 14 8.68 16.38 0.96
C PRO A 14 9.50 15.22 0.38
N THR A 15 10.07 14.34 1.20
CA THR A 15 10.99 13.29 0.74
C THR A 15 10.33 11.90 0.66
N VAL A 16 10.95 10.99 -0.10
CA VAL A 16 10.56 9.58 -0.14
C VAL A 16 10.66 8.92 1.24
N ASP A 17 11.68 9.28 2.02
CA ASP A 17 11.85 8.78 3.39
C ASP A 17 10.71 9.25 4.32
N ASP A 18 10.27 10.51 4.17
CA ASP A 18 9.14 11.04 4.94
C ASP A 18 7.85 10.27 4.63
N LEU A 19 7.59 10.01 3.35
CA LEU A 19 6.41 9.24 2.92
C LEU A 19 6.49 7.79 3.40
N ALA A 20 7.63 7.12 3.23
CA ALA A 20 7.80 5.74 3.68
C ALA A 20 7.65 5.61 5.21
N THR A 21 8.14 6.59 5.97
CA THR A 21 7.96 6.67 7.42
C THR A 21 6.49 6.90 7.77
N ALA A 22 5.81 7.83 7.09
CA ALA A 22 4.40 8.10 7.33
C ALA A 22 3.50 6.88 7.06
N LEU A 23 3.78 6.13 5.99
CA LEU A 23 3.08 4.88 5.68
C LEU A 23 3.35 3.80 6.73
N SER A 24 4.59 3.72 7.24
CA SER A 24 4.96 2.76 8.27
C SER A 24 4.35 3.04 9.64
N ASP A 25 4.04 4.31 9.92
CA ASP A 25 3.47 4.78 11.18
C ASP A 25 1.94 4.78 11.21
N GLN A 26 1.26 4.26 10.18
CA GLN A 26 -0.20 4.30 10.12
C GLN A 26 -0.81 3.49 11.27
N PRO A 27 -1.65 4.07 12.15
CA PRO A 27 -1.99 3.44 13.42
C PRO A 27 -2.88 2.18 13.34
N PHE A 28 -3.46 1.88 12.18
CA PHE A 28 -4.27 0.68 11.95
C PHE A 28 -3.49 -0.47 11.28
N LEU A 29 -2.48 -0.16 10.48
CA LEU A 29 -1.76 -1.15 9.68
C LEU A 29 -0.53 -1.66 10.42
N THR A 30 -0.20 -2.93 10.21
CA THR A 30 1.13 -3.43 10.54
C THR A 30 2.05 -3.18 9.35
N ALA A 31 3.14 -2.46 9.56
CA ALA A 31 4.09 -2.16 8.51
C ALA A 31 5.49 -2.74 8.80
N THR A 32 6.19 -3.12 7.73
CA THR A 32 7.62 -3.41 7.81
C THR A 32 8.44 -2.14 7.77
N ARG A 33 9.65 -2.16 8.35
CA ARG A 33 10.62 -1.08 8.11
C ARG A 33 10.88 -0.90 6.60
N PRO A 34 10.97 0.34 6.10
CA PRO A 34 11.31 0.59 4.70
C PRO A 34 12.64 -0.06 4.32
N VAL A 35 12.69 -0.67 3.14
CA VAL A 35 13.90 -1.30 2.59
C VAL A 35 14.25 -0.65 1.27
N GLN A 36 15.52 -0.31 1.06
CA GLN A 36 15.99 0.19 -0.23
C GLN A 36 15.89 -0.87 -1.31
N VAL A 37 15.32 -0.49 -2.46
CA VAL A 37 15.14 -1.35 -3.63
C VAL A 37 15.39 -0.56 -4.91
N THR A 38 15.76 -1.27 -5.97
CA THR A 38 15.83 -0.72 -7.33
C THR A 38 14.83 -1.48 -8.21
N VAL A 39 13.88 -0.77 -8.82
CA VAL A 39 12.84 -1.35 -9.68
C VAL A 39 12.89 -0.64 -11.02
N GLY A 40 13.04 -1.38 -12.12
CA GLY A 40 13.13 -0.78 -13.46
C GLY A 40 14.29 0.21 -13.64
N GLY A 41 15.36 0.08 -12.85
CA GLY A 41 16.51 1.01 -12.85
C GLY A 41 16.30 2.29 -12.02
N MET A 42 15.17 2.41 -11.32
CA MET A 42 14.88 3.53 -10.42
C MET A 42 15.07 3.09 -8.97
N ASP A 43 15.84 3.86 -8.22
CA ASP A 43 16.00 3.66 -6.78
C ASP A 43 14.76 4.14 -6.02
N GLY A 44 14.41 3.42 -4.97
CA GLY A 44 13.28 3.74 -4.12
C GLY A 44 13.25 2.92 -2.84
N LEU A 45 12.12 2.99 -2.15
CA LEU A 45 11.84 2.25 -0.93
C LEU A 45 10.68 1.29 -1.13
N LEU A 46 10.79 0.10 -0.53
CA LEU A 46 9.70 -0.86 -0.42
C LEU A 46 9.20 -0.87 1.02
N VAL A 47 7.91 -0.65 1.19
CA VAL A 47 7.18 -0.83 2.46
C VAL A 47 6.11 -1.88 2.24
N LYS A 48 6.01 -2.84 3.15
CA LYS A 48 4.87 -3.76 3.21
C LYS A 48 3.94 -3.27 4.29
N VAL A 49 2.66 -3.17 3.98
CA VAL A 49 1.60 -2.89 4.95
C VAL A 49 0.64 -4.06 4.97
N THR A 50 0.05 -4.30 6.13
CA THR A 50 -0.81 -5.45 6.37
C THR A 50 -1.98 -5.02 7.22
N VAL A 51 -3.19 -5.36 6.78
CA VAL A 51 -4.38 -5.29 7.63
C VAL A 51 -4.25 -6.42 8.66
N PRO A 52 -4.26 -6.15 9.98
CA PRO A 52 -4.13 -7.19 10.98
C PRO A 52 -5.18 -8.30 10.81
N ASP A 53 -4.80 -9.56 11.00
CA ASP A 53 -5.70 -10.72 10.88
C ASP A 53 -6.86 -10.69 11.88
N ASP A 54 -6.64 -10.04 13.03
CA ASP A 54 -7.60 -9.88 14.12
C ASP A 54 -8.35 -8.53 14.07
N ALA A 55 -8.25 -7.79 12.96
CA ALA A 55 -8.96 -6.54 12.79
C ALA A 55 -10.49 -6.76 12.86
N ASP A 56 -11.14 -6.11 13.83
CA ASP A 56 -12.59 -6.06 13.89
C ASP A 56 -13.13 -5.02 12.90
N LEU A 57 -13.57 -5.52 11.74
CA LEU A 57 -14.18 -4.72 10.68
C LEU A 57 -15.71 -4.83 10.66
N SER A 58 -16.34 -5.37 11.70
CA SER A 58 -17.80 -5.58 11.73
C SER A 58 -18.60 -4.26 11.63
N ALA A 59 -18.01 -3.14 12.03
CA ALA A 59 -18.57 -1.80 11.90
C ALA A 59 -18.30 -1.15 10.53
N CYS A 60 -17.42 -1.74 9.71
CA CYS A 60 -17.13 -1.24 8.37
C CYS A 60 -18.18 -1.74 7.37
N GLN A 61 -18.36 -0.98 6.30
CA GLN A 61 -19.24 -1.38 5.20
C GLN A 61 -18.76 -2.71 4.61
N ASP A 62 -19.68 -3.69 4.53
CA ASP A 62 -19.42 -5.05 4.03
C ASP A 62 -18.27 -5.80 4.72
N GLY A 63 -17.90 -5.40 5.95
CA GLY A 63 -16.80 -6.03 6.70
C GLY A 63 -15.41 -5.71 6.15
N ARG A 64 -15.28 -4.65 5.34
CA ARG A 64 -14.06 -4.29 4.61
C ARG A 64 -13.65 -2.86 4.88
N VAL A 65 -12.35 -2.63 4.95
CA VAL A 65 -11.76 -1.30 5.16
C VAL A 65 -11.12 -0.81 3.87
N ALA A 66 -11.05 0.49 3.64
CA ALA A 66 -10.24 1.02 2.54
C ALA A 66 -8.99 1.65 3.13
N THR A 67 -7.83 1.02 2.94
CA THR A 67 -6.53 1.54 3.41
C THR A 67 -5.98 2.60 2.45
N MET A 68 -6.37 2.51 1.18
CA MET A 68 -5.99 3.43 0.11
C MET A 68 -7.25 3.90 -0.63
N ARG A 69 -7.43 5.22 -0.69
CA ARG A 69 -8.49 5.86 -1.47
C ARG A 69 -7.94 7.06 -2.22
N ASP A 70 -8.51 7.30 -3.39
CA ASP A 70 -8.35 8.59 -4.04
C ASP A 70 -9.06 9.68 -3.20
N ILE A 71 -8.40 10.83 -3.04
CA ILE A 71 -8.93 11.96 -2.28
C ILE A 71 -9.98 12.74 -3.09
N ASP A 72 -9.85 12.74 -4.41
CA ASP A 72 -10.73 13.42 -5.36
C ASP A 72 -11.94 12.52 -5.73
N ASP A 73 -11.76 11.20 -5.71
CA ASP A 73 -12.83 10.22 -5.86
C ASP A 73 -12.80 9.12 -4.77
N PRO A 74 -13.46 9.32 -3.62
CA PRO A 74 -13.46 8.34 -2.54
C PRO A 74 -14.20 7.03 -2.88
N SER A 75 -14.86 6.95 -4.04
CA SER A 75 -15.42 5.71 -4.58
C SER A 75 -14.39 4.87 -5.37
N ASP A 76 -13.29 5.50 -5.81
CA ASP A 76 -12.14 4.83 -6.44
C ASP A 76 -11.11 4.43 -5.37
N GLY A 77 -11.42 3.33 -4.68
CA GLY A 77 -10.60 2.79 -3.59
C GLY A 77 -10.56 1.27 -3.60
N GLY A 78 -9.47 0.71 -3.08
CA GLY A 78 -9.43 -0.72 -2.75
C GLY A 78 -10.31 -1.00 -1.52
N TRP A 79 -10.93 -2.17 -1.48
CA TRP A 79 -11.52 -2.70 -0.26
C TRP A 79 -10.65 -3.86 0.22
N ASP A 80 -10.15 -3.71 1.43
CA ASP A 80 -9.16 -4.57 2.04
C ASP A 80 -9.79 -5.40 3.16
N GLU A 81 -9.31 -6.63 3.28
CA GLU A 81 -9.76 -7.63 4.22
C GLU A 81 -8.65 -7.92 5.25
N PRO A 82 -8.99 -8.46 6.44
CA PRO A 82 -7.99 -8.91 7.40
C PRO A 82 -6.98 -9.86 6.75
N GLY A 83 -5.69 -9.65 7.04
CA GLY A 83 -4.58 -10.43 6.48
C GLY A 83 -4.13 -10.02 5.08
N LEU A 84 -4.80 -9.06 4.43
CA LEU A 84 -4.33 -8.53 3.15
C LEU A 84 -2.95 -7.87 3.33
N VAL A 85 -2.00 -8.27 2.49
CA VAL A 85 -0.66 -7.70 2.44
C VAL A 85 -0.48 -6.90 1.16
N GLU A 86 -0.27 -5.60 1.30
CA GLU A 86 0.08 -4.72 0.18
C GLU A 86 1.58 -4.44 0.18
N ARG A 87 2.16 -4.34 -1.02
CA ARG A 87 3.58 -4.02 -1.23
C ARG A 87 3.66 -2.72 -1.99
N MET A 88 4.16 -1.68 -1.32
CA MET A 88 4.27 -0.35 -1.87
C MET A 88 5.71 -0.03 -2.21
N TRP A 89 5.96 0.22 -3.49
CA TRP A 89 7.23 0.79 -3.97
C TRP A 89 7.08 2.30 -4.10
N ILE A 90 7.99 3.04 -3.49
CA ILE A 90 7.97 4.49 -3.39
C ILE A 90 9.25 5.01 -4.04
N SER A 91 9.10 5.85 -5.06
CA SER A 91 10.20 6.48 -5.78
C SER A 91 9.89 7.93 -6.08
N THR A 92 10.92 8.75 -6.27
CA THR A 92 10.74 10.08 -6.83
C THR A 92 10.41 9.96 -8.32
N SER A 93 9.33 10.59 -8.79
CA SER A 93 9.13 10.80 -10.22
C SER A 93 9.80 12.11 -10.67
N THR A 94 10.44 12.10 -11.83
CA THR A 94 10.88 13.33 -12.51
C THR A 94 9.78 13.95 -13.38
N GLU A 95 8.66 13.25 -13.59
CA GLU A 95 7.48 13.77 -14.30
C GLU A 95 6.48 14.39 -13.29
N PRO A 96 5.93 15.58 -13.60
CA PRO A 96 4.91 16.20 -12.77
C PRO A 96 3.58 15.44 -12.92
N GLY A 97 3.27 14.59 -11.94
CA GLY A 97 2.02 13.85 -11.86
C GLY A 97 2.18 12.61 -11.00
N THR A 98 1.46 12.54 -9.89
CA THR A 98 1.44 11.40 -8.96
C THR A 98 0.81 10.19 -9.67
N SER A 99 1.61 9.33 -10.28
CA SER A 99 1.12 8.06 -10.81
C SER A 99 1.20 6.99 -9.72
N SER A 100 0.10 6.76 -9.02
CA SER A 100 -0.07 5.57 -8.18
C SER A 100 -0.45 4.40 -9.09
N THR A 101 0.54 3.69 -9.64
CA THR A 101 0.27 2.48 -10.42
C THR A 101 0.10 1.29 -9.47
N ARG A 102 -1.13 0.82 -9.26
CA ARG A 102 -1.37 -0.48 -8.60
C ARG A 102 -0.98 -1.58 -9.58
N THR A 103 0.25 -2.07 -9.50
CA THR A 103 0.66 -3.26 -10.25
C THR A 103 0.26 -4.50 -9.46
N SER A 104 -0.77 -5.24 -9.92
CA SER A 104 -0.98 -6.62 -9.49
C SER A 104 0.30 -7.41 -9.74
N PRO A 105 0.71 -8.35 -8.85
CA PRO A 105 1.88 -9.16 -9.10
C PRO A 105 1.78 -9.82 -10.48
N PRO A 106 2.87 -9.88 -11.26
CA PRO A 106 2.85 -10.68 -12.49
C PRO A 106 2.47 -12.11 -12.11
N ASP A 107 1.54 -12.70 -12.88
CA ASP A 107 1.22 -14.12 -12.74
C ASP A 107 2.52 -14.93 -12.65
N PRO A 108 2.62 -15.94 -11.75
CA PRO A 108 3.79 -16.80 -11.73
C PRO A 108 3.99 -17.36 -13.13
N MET A 109 5.14 -17.05 -13.73
CA MET A 109 5.48 -17.52 -15.07
C MET A 109 5.22 -19.03 -15.17
N PRO A 110 4.56 -19.51 -16.23
CA PRO A 110 4.37 -20.94 -16.39
C PRO A 110 5.73 -21.62 -16.41
N SER A 111 5.92 -22.56 -15.48
CA SER A 111 7.10 -23.43 -15.45
C SER A 111 7.19 -24.20 -16.75
N SER A 112 8.03 -23.74 -17.67
CA SER A 112 8.42 -24.49 -18.86
C SER A 112 9.27 -25.68 -18.43
N THR A 113 8.61 -26.81 -18.15
CA THR A 113 9.26 -28.12 -18.09
C THR A 113 9.70 -28.50 -19.50
N PRO A 114 10.99 -28.77 -19.78
CA PRO A 114 11.39 -29.40 -21.03
C PRO A 114 11.00 -30.88 -20.96
N GLY A 115 10.05 -31.28 -21.81
CA GLY A 115 9.73 -32.69 -22.08
C GLY A 115 10.71 -33.30 -23.11
N PRO A 116 10.81 -34.65 -23.13
CA PRO A 116 12.02 -35.42 -23.48
C PRO A 116 12.47 -35.39 -24.94
#